data_AF-A0A0C3AXA3-F1
#
_entry.id   AF-A0A0C3AXA3-F1
#
_cell.length_a   1.000
_cell.length_b   1.000
_cell.length_c   1.000
_cell.angle_alpha   90.00
_cell.angle_beta   90.00
_cell.angle_gamma   90.00
#
_symmetry.space_group_name_H-M   'P 1'
#
loop_
_entity.id
_entity.type
_entity.pdbx_description
1 polymer ?
#
loop_
_entity_poly.entity_id
_entity_poly.type
_entity_poly.pdbx_seq_one_letter_code
_entity_poly.pdbx_strand_id
1 'polypeptide(L)'
;MREITCIQTSKQIPVEIWHKILSIAISYPLLPREDDGYFEYQQIILFNCETIAMYKASERVRSKLRLVCRSWDHFLDQHSDRLVNLNTMVPNGYWPPVKRWDRVVRIEGADGIICNCGIPPCWPYKEPLTQWLPDVPPSGDLVNMSDELRKKFLPLIGNHCRAILRSFIWRDQLVDPDGVIFLSGINDSGRYDLSSTEISQKYPKLTHLEITTSALYEPSHHFLLPRLRLLSISVSNHEDEPPFPSIQTGYWHLPLLRCLILSIPRLLNREVRLDLSPLIDSIGGSVKEFFVRETNLHLEFQQITFSKEIWRSMPDLQLLGAGIELLSSMKMPVVGHSLDFCFEFHELFSTSAIPLHIDKSSLEFLQGICERVFIDKPWREILKWFASEAPWMLNGIHSSVELLDQLDALGVGLYDCRSIRYDEDIRFRVCATGKWCPSSVVIV
;
A
#
# COMPACT_ATOMS: atom_id res chain seq x y z
N MET A 1 58.38 -26.86 8.99
CA MET A 1 57.83 -25.50 8.82
C MET A 1 57.20 -25.45 7.44
N ARG A 2 55.89 -25.20 7.34
CA ARG A 2 55.21 -25.02 6.05
C ARG A 2 55.28 -23.54 5.69
N GLU A 3 55.88 -23.23 4.55
CA GLU A 3 55.84 -21.91 3.95
C GLU A 3 54.38 -21.53 3.70
N ILE A 4 53.91 -20.50 4.40
CA ILE A 4 52.65 -19.83 4.08
C ILE A 4 52.96 -18.97 2.86
N THR A 5 52.65 -19.47 1.68
CA THR A 5 52.69 -18.70 0.44
C THR A 5 51.77 -17.49 0.59
N CYS A 6 52.39 -16.32 0.60
CA CYS A 6 51.72 -15.03 0.65
C CYS A 6 50.81 -14.91 -0.58
N ILE A 7 49.49 -14.95 -0.38
CA ILE A 7 48.51 -14.73 -1.45
C ILE A 7 48.75 -13.30 -1.97
N GLN A 8 49.20 -13.19 -3.22
CA GLN A 8 49.43 -11.92 -3.88
C GLN A 8 48.19 -11.03 -3.76
N THR A 9 48.37 -9.86 -3.16
CA THR A 9 47.35 -8.83 -2.85
C THR A 9 46.70 -8.19 -4.08
N SER A 10 47.06 -8.60 -5.30
CA SER A 10 46.64 -7.97 -6.56
C SER A 10 45.25 -8.38 -7.09
N LYS A 11 44.48 -9.18 -6.34
CA LYS A 11 43.11 -9.60 -6.72
C LYS A 11 42.05 -9.37 -5.63
N GLN A 12 42.26 -8.43 -4.71
CA GLN A 12 41.23 -8.11 -3.72
C GLN A 12 40.19 -7.16 -4.33
N ILE A 13 38.91 -7.50 -4.18
CA ILE A 13 37.79 -6.63 -4.56
C ILE A 13 37.83 -5.38 -3.66
N PRO A 14 37.77 -4.15 -4.23
CA PRO A 14 37.74 -2.91 -3.46
C PRO A 14 36.63 -2.88 -2.40
N VAL A 15 36.89 -2.23 -1.26
CA VAL A 15 35.96 -2.19 -0.12
C VAL A 15 34.63 -1.55 -0.48
N GLU A 16 34.63 -0.61 -1.41
CA GLU A 16 33.44 0.08 -1.93
C GLU A 16 32.52 -0.90 -2.67
N ILE A 17 33.09 -1.84 -3.43
CA ILE A 17 32.32 -2.88 -4.12
C ILE A 17 31.70 -3.83 -3.07
N TRP A 18 32.46 -4.21 -2.04
CA TRP A 18 31.91 -4.99 -0.93
C TRP A 18 30.78 -4.26 -0.20
N HIS A 19 30.94 -2.98 0.12
CA HIS A 19 29.87 -2.18 0.72
C HIS A 19 28.61 -2.16 -0.16
N LYS A 20 28.75 -2.04 -1.49
CA LYS A 20 27.61 -2.09 -2.41
C LYS A 20 26.93 -3.47 -2.39
N ILE A 21 27.70 -4.56 -2.46
CA ILE A 21 27.17 -5.93 -2.39
C ILE A 21 26.45 -6.16 -1.06
N LEU A 22 27.08 -5.80 0.06
CA LEU A 22 26.51 -5.94 1.40
C LEU A 22 25.25 -5.09 1.54
N SER A 23 25.24 -3.85 1.06
CA SER A 23 24.07 -2.99 1.05
C SER A 23 22.90 -3.64 0.34
N ILE A 24 23.12 -4.25 -0.83
CA ILE A 24 22.07 -4.96 -1.58
C ILE A 24 21.59 -6.17 -0.77
N ALA A 25 22.52 -6.98 -0.25
CA ALA A 25 22.20 -8.21 0.48
C ALA A 25 21.41 -7.99 1.77
N ILE A 26 21.58 -6.82 2.42
CA ILE A 26 20.85 -6.45 3.65
C ILE A 26 19.77 -5.39 3.39
N SER A 27 19.54 -4.98 2.14
CA SER A 27 18.53 -3.97 1.83
C SER A 27 17.14 -4.55 2.01
N TYR A 28 16.29 -3.78 2.67
CA TYR A 28 14.85 -3.95 2.67
C TYR A 28 14.24 -2.58 2.34
N PRO A 29 13.31 -2.47 1.38
CA PRO A 29 12.75 -1.19 0.96
C PRO A 29 11.89 -0.59 2.08
N LEU A 30 12.51 0.26 2.91
CA LEU A 30 11.81 0.97 3.98
C LEU A 30 11.25 2.32 3.52
N LEU A 31 11.82 2.87 2.46
CA LEU A 31 11.52 4.19 1.93
C LEU A 31 11.14 4.06 0.46
N PRO A 32 10.25 4.95 -0.01
CA PRO A 32 10.00 5.06 -1.44
C PRO A 32 11.21 5.62 -2.16
N ARG A 33 11.33 5.21 -3.42
CA ARG A 33 12.29 5.75 -4.39
C ARG A 33 11.59 6.80 -5.24
N GLU A 34 12.40 7.53 -5.98
CA GLU A 34 11.91 8.60 -6.85
C GLU A 34 10.97 8.05 -7.95
N ASP A 35 11.31 6.90 -8.53
CA ASP A 35 10.59 6.35 -9.69
C ASP A 35 9.56 5.28 -9.34
N ASP A 36 9.28 5.08 -8.05
CA ASP A 36 8.28 4.13 -7.58
C ASP A 36 6.89 4.48 -8.17
N GLY A 37 6.20 3.46 -8.68
CA GLY A 37 4.80 3.56 -9.06
C GLY A 37 3.89 3.05 -7.95
N TYR A 38 2.64 2.81 -8.30
CA TYR A 38 1.61 2.31 -7.40
C TYR A 38 1.99 0.98 -6.75
N PHE A 39 2.49 0.00 -7.51
CA PHE A 39 2.78 -1.34 -6.97
C PHE A 39 3.95 -1.32 -5.98
N GLU A 40 5.01 -0.55 -6.26
CA GLU A 40 6.12 -0.34 -5.32
C GLU A 40 5.64 0.38 -4.06
N TYR A 41 4.80 1.40 -4.22
CA TYR A 41 4.18 2.10 -3.10
C TYR A 41 3.36 1.15 -2.21
N GLN A 42 2.53 0.28 -2.79
CA GLN A 42 1.74 -0.71 -2.03
C GLN A 42 2.64 -1.61 -1.17
N GLN A 43 3.81 -2.02 -1.68
CA GLN A 43 4.75 -2.83 -0.90
C GLN A 43 5.34 -2.08 0.30
N ILE A 44 5.51 -0.76 0.18
CA ILE A 44 6.09 0.07 1.23
C ILE A 44 5.04 0.44 2.27
N ILE A 45 3.83 0.81 1.88
CA ILE A 45 2.78 1.22 2.82
C ILE A 45 2.21 0.06 3.64
N LEU A 46 2.20 -1.16 3.08
CA LEU A 46 1.65 -2.32 3.77
C LEU A 46 2.59 -2.80 4.89
N PHE A 47 2.19 -2.58 6.13
CA PHE A 47 2.88 -3.13 7.30
C PHE A 47 2.21 -4.41 7.80
N ASN A 48 2.55 -5.53 7.17
CA ASN A 48 1.94 -6.84 7.41
C ASN A 48 2.98 -7.91 7.86
N CYS A 49 2.52 -9.17 8.01
CA CYS A 49 3.40 -10.29 8.40
C CYS A 49 4.59 -10.48 7.45
N GLU A 50 4.42 -10.23 6.15
CA GLU A 50 5.48 -10.38 5.15
C GLU A 50 6.54 -9.28 5.29
N THR A 51 6.14 -8.02 5.39
CA THR A 51 7.04 -6.88 5.60
C THR A 51 7.94 -7.11 6.81
N ILE A 52 7.34 -7.54 7.92
CA ILE A 52 8.06 -7.86 9.15
C ILE A 52 9.00 -9.05 8.94
N ALA A 53 8.54 -10.12 8.29
CA ALA A 53 9.35 -11.31 8.04
C ALA A 53 10.57 -10.98 7.16
N MET A 54 10.39 -10.17 6.12
CA MET A 54 11.46 -9.71 5.23
C MET A 54 12.46 -8.82 5.97
N TYR A 55 11.99 -7.86 6.77
CA TYR A 55 12.87 -7.03 7.59
C TYR A 55 13.68 -7.89 8.59
N LYS A 56 13.03 -8.81 9.30
CA LYS A 56 13.71 -9.77 10.20
C LYS A 56 14.72 -10.64 9.46
N ALA A 57 14.42 -11.08 8.24
CA ALA A 57 15.36 -11.84 7.43
C ALA A 57 16.62 -11.00 7.11
N SER A 58 16.45 -9.72 6.74
CA SER A 58 17.56 -8.78 6.57
C SER A 58 18.40 -8.62 7.85
N GLU A 59 17.77 -8.45 9.02
CA GLU A 59 18.47 -8.36 10.31
C GLU A 59 19.29 -9.63 10.63
N ARG A 60 18.76 -10.81 10.31
CA ARG A 60 19.48 -12.09 10.50
C ARG A 60 20.67 -12.21 9.56
N VAL A 61 20.49 -11.86 8.28
CA VAL A 61 21.60 -11.84 7.31
C VAL A 61 22.69 -10.90 7.80
N ARG A 62 22.32 -9.70 8.27
CA ARG A 62 23.25 -8.73 8.83
C ARG A 62 24.01 -9.28 10.04
N SER A 63 23.31 -9.93 10.96
CA SER A 63 23.92 -10.55 12.14
C SER A 63 24.91 -11.66 11.77
N LYS A 64 24.60 -12.47 10.75
CA LYS A 64 25.53 -13.49 10.22
C LYS A 64 26.76 -12.85 9.56
N LEU A 65 26.58 -11.78 8.77
CA LEU A 65 27.68 -11.09 8.11
C LEU A 65 28.68 -10.47 9.09
N ARG A 66 28.22 -9.99 10.26
CA ARG A 66 29.11 -9.51 11.35
C ARG A 66 30.06 -10.61 11.86
N LEU A 67 29.62 -11.87 11.85
CA LEU A 67 30.45 -13.00 12.28
C LEU A 67 31.54 -13.36 11.25
N VAL A 68 31.37 -12.94 9.98
CA VAL A 68 32.32 -13.25 8.89
C VAL A 68 33.55 -12.36 8.98
N CYS A 69 33.37 -11.04 9.16
CA CYS A 69 34.48 -10.10 9.18
C CYS A 69 34.20 -8.89 10.08
N ARG A 70 35.05 -8.67 11.10
CA ARG A 70 34.96 -7.53 12.01
C ARG A 70 35.03 -6.17 11.32
N SER A 71 35.73 -6.08 10.18
CA SER A 71 35.80 -4.80 9.43
C SER A 71 34.44 -4.38 8.87
N TRP A 72 33.50 -5.32 8.69
CA TRP A 72 32.15 -5.02 8.25
C TRP A 72 31.25 -4.53 9.39
N ASP A 73 31.65 -4.71 10.65
CA ASP A 73 30.81 -4.39 11.80
C ASP A 73 30.31 -2.96 11.70
N HIS A 74 31.20 -1.98 11.52
CA HIS A 74 30.82 -0.57 11.42
C HIS A 74 29.84 -0.28 10.26
N PHE A 75 30.06 -0.87 9.09
CA PHE A 75 29.15 -0.69 7.94
C PHE A 75 27.77 -1.30 8.21
N LEU A 76 27.73 -2.53 8.73
CA LEU A 76 26.48 -3.24 9.05
C LEU A 76 25.76 -2.57 10.22
N ASP A 77 26.50 -1.97 11.13
CA ASP A 77 26.01 -1.18 12.26
C ASP A 77 25.18 0.04 11.80
N GLN A 78 25.64 0.74 10.75
CA GLN A 78 24.90 1.85 10.14
C GLN A 78 23.56 1.42 9.50
N HIS A 79 23.42 0.12 9.20
CA HIS A 79 22.22 -0.43 8.56
C HIS A 79 21.27 -1.13 9.54
N SER A 80 21.58 -1.15 10.83
CA SER A 80 20.69 -1.71 11.87
C SER A 80 19.68 -0.70 12.41
N ASP A 81 18.60 -1.21 13.00
CA ASP A 81 17.58 -0.44 13.72
C ASP A 81 16.90 0.66 12.88
N ARG A 82 16.72 0.40 11.57
CA ARG A 82 16.20 1.41 10.62
C ARG A 82 14.67 1.50 10.59
N LEU A 83 13.96 0.53 11.15
CA LEU A 83 12.51 0.47 11.23
C LEU A 83 12.10 0.32 12.68
N VAL A 84 11.11 1.09 13.10
CA VAL A 84 10.40 0.87 14.36
C VAL A 84 8.90 1.00 14.12
N ASN A 85 8.14 0.06 14.66
CA ASN A 85 6.71 0.15 14.80
C ASN A 85 6.41 0.37 16.28
N LEU A 86 5.79 1.50 16.58
CA LEU A 86 5.30 1.84 17.91
C LEU A 86 3.98 1.09 18.06
N ASN A 87 3.96 0.00 18.83
CA ASN A 87 2.79 -0.84 19.03
C ASN A 87 2.48 -0.92 20.51
N THR A 88 1.27 -0.58 20.92
CA THR A 88 0.87 -0.67 22.32
C THR A 88 0.72 -2.11 22.81
N MET A 89 0.64 -3.07 21.89
CA MET A 89 0.46 -4.50 22.18
C MET A 89 1.76 -5.25 22.44
N VAL A 90 2.93 -4.58 22.42
CA VAL A 90 4.22 -5.22 22.78
C VAL A 90 4.75 -4.68 24.11
N PRO A 91 5.44 -5.49 24.94
CA PRO A 91 5.76 -5.11 26.33
C PRO A 91 6.52 -3.80 26.52
N ASN A 92 7.29 -3.36 25.52
CA ASN A 92 8.07 -2.12 25.57
C ASN A 92 7.41 -0.96 24.82
N GLY A 93 6.22 -1.14 24.24
CA GLY A 93 5.54 -0.16 23.40
C GLY A 93 6.09 -0.03 21.97
N TYR A 94 7.13 -0.78 21.60
CA TYR A 94 7.71 -0.74 20.26
C TYR A 94 8.36 -2.07 19.83
N TRP A 95 8.43 -2.27 18.52
CA TRP A 95 9.11 -3.39 17.89
C TRP A 95 9.71 -2.97 16.54
N PRO A 96 10.86 -3.52 16.12
CA PRO A 96 11.78 -4.41 16.84
C PRO A 96 12.48 -3.73 18.01
N PRO A 97 13.22 -4.48 18.87
CA PRO A 97 14.10 -3.87 19.87
C PRO A 97 15.15 -2.96 19.21
N VAL A 98 14.95 -1.65 19.31
CA VAL A 98 15.86 -0.59 18.85
C VAL A 98 16.93 -0.31 19.89
N LYS A 99 18.21 -0.33 19.49
CA LYS A 99 19.32 0.10 20.34
C LYS A 99 19.72 1.55 20.07
N ARG A 100 19.53 2.01 18.83
CA ARG A 100 19.92 3.35 18.36
C ARG A 100 18.79 4.04 17.63
N TRP A 101 18.05 4.83 18.39
CA TRP A 101 16.92 5.61 17.90
C TRP A 101 17.32 6.72 16.93
N ASP A 102 18.55 7.22 17.04
CA ASP A 102 19.10 8.26 16.16
C ASP A 102 19.27 7.79 14.70
N ARG A 103 19.18 6.47 14.45
CA ARG A 103 19.34 5.83 13.13
C ARG A 103 18.04 5.31 12.54
N VAL A 104 16.93 5.44 13.26
CA VAL A 104 15.62 5.03 12.76
C VAL A 104 15.28 5.86 11.53
N VAL A 105 15.00 5.16 10.43
CA VAL A 105 14.70 5.78 9.13
C VAL A 105 13.20 5.79 8.86
N ARG A 106 12.48 4.79 9.34
CA ARG A 106 11.03 4.68 9.23
C ARG A 106 10.40 4.40 10.58
N ILE A 107 9.34 5.14 10.88
CA ILE A 107 8.49 4.91 12.05
C ILE A 107 7.09 4.60 11.57
N GLU A 108 6.52 3.56 12.16
CA GLU A 108 5.15 3.13 11.97
C GLU A 108 4.39 3.35 13.27
N GLY A 109 3.22 3.98 13.24
CA GLY A 109 2.33 4.04 14.39
C GLY A 109 1.63 2.71 14.68
N ALA A 110 0.86 2.69 15.77
CA ALA A 110 0.23 1.48 16.30
C ALA A 110 -1.04 1.13 15.53
N ASP A 111 -0.91 0.82 14.25
CA ASP A 111 -1.98 0.12 13.56
C ASP A 111 -1.88 -1.38 13.86
N GLY A 112 -3.02 -2.03 14.00
CA GLY A 112 -3.07 -3.47 14.21
C GLY A 112 -2.32 -4.15 13.06
N ILE A 113 -1.32 -4.96 13.38
CA ILE A 113 -0.66 -5.77 12.34
C ILE A 113 -1.65 -6.85 11.92
N ILE A 114 -2.39 -6.60 10.84
CA ILE A 114 -3.33 -7.57 10.29
C ILE A 114 -2.51 -8.66 9.58
N CYS A 115 -2.29 -9.78 10.28
CA CYS A 115 -1.71 -10.98 9.70
C CYS A 115 -2.79 -11.88 9.10
N ASN A 116 -2.84 -12.01 7.77
CA ASN A 116 -3.68 -12.99 7.08
C ASN A 116 -2.98 -14.33 6.85
N CYS A 117 -1.73 -14.48 7.33
CA CYS A 117 -1.01 -15.74 7.25
C CYS A 117 -1.76 -16.80 8.11
N GLY A 118 -2.62 -17.63 7.50
CA GLY A 118 -3.45 -18.65 8.16
C GLY A 118 -2.70 -19.83 8.78
N ILE A 119 -1.36 -19.83 8.69
CA ILE A 119 -0.49 -20.85 9.28
C ILE A 119 0.29 -20.21 10.43
N PRO A 120 -0.04 -20.55 11.68
CA PRO A 120 0.82 -20.24 12.81
C PRO A 120 2.20 -20.92 12.63
N PRO A 121 3.34 -20.26 12.96
CA PRO A 121 3.46 -18.94 13.56
C PRO A 121 3.85 -17.83 12.57
N CYS A 122 2.88 -17.04 12.10
CA CYS A 122 3.20 -15.69 11.59
C CYS A 122 3.49 -14.77 12.78
N TRP A 123 4.38 -13.79 12.64
CA TRP A 123 4.62 -12.82 13.71
C TRP A 123 4.00 -11.46 13.31
N PRO A 124 3.29 -10.78 14.22
CA PRO A 124 2.93 -11.22 15.57
C PRO A 124 1.96 -12.41 15.51
N TYR A 125 2.20 -13.39 16.37
CA TYR A 125 1.41 -14.62 16.43
C TYR A 125 -0.03 -14.26 16.76
N LYS A 126 -0.98 -14.67 15.91
CA LYS A 126 -2.41 -14.78 16.25
C LYS A 126 -2.63 -15.89 17.29
N GLU A 127 -1.81 -15.97 18.35
CA GLU A 127 -2.47 -16.31 19.61
C GLU A 127 -3.47 -15.17 19.82
N PRO A 128 -4.68 -15.46 20.29
CA PRO A 128 -5.57 -14.38 20.64
C PRO A 128 -4.75 -13.45 21.54
N LEU A 129 -4.76 -12.15 21.24
CA LEU A 129 -4.06 -11.11 22.00
C LEU A 129 -4.25 -11.28 23.52
N THR A 130 -5.29 -12.02 23.94
CA THR A 130 -5.53 -12.54 25.29
C THR A 130 -4.41 -13.38 25.94
N GLN A 131 -3.47 -14.01 25.21
CA GLN A 131 -2.35 -14.73 25.87
C GLN A 131 -1.14 -13.83 26.18
N TRP A 132 -0.96 -12.75 25.41
CA TRP A 132 0.00 -11.69 25.76
C TRP A 132 -0.63 -10.64 26.69
N LEU A 133 -1.95 -10.66 26.84
CA LEU A 133 -2.73 -9.78 27.70
C LEU A 133 -3.75 -10.61 28.53
N PRO A 134 -3.35 -11.15 29.70
CA PRO A 134 -4.33 -11.39 30.77
C PRO A 134 -5.00 -10.08 31.20
N ASP A 135 -4.28 -8.96 31.02
CA ASP A 135 -4.71 -7.62 31.39
C ASP A 135 -4.52 -6.70 30.18
N VAL A 136 -5.46 -6.72 29.21
CA VAL A 136 -5.55 -5.58 28.29
C VAL A 136 -5.88 -4.39 29.16
N PRO A 137 -4.95 -3.43 29.31
CA PRO A 137 -5.23 -2.38 30.23
C PRO A 137 -6.43 -1.57 29.71
N PRO A 138 -7.36 -1.14 30.59
CA PRO A 138 -8.54 -0.38 30.18
C PRO A 138 -8.13 0.84 29.34
N SER A 139 -9.02 1.32 28.47
CA SER A 139 -8.77 2.39 27.49
C SER A 139 -8.00 3.64 28.00
N GLY A 140 -7.99 3.89 29.31
CA GLY A 140 -7.13 4.89 29.95
C GLY A 140 -5.61 4.67 29.78
N ASP A 141 -5.14 3.45 29.59
CA ASP A 141 -3.70 3.17 29.45
C ASP A 141 -3.17 3.35 28.03
N LEU A 142 -4.04 3.42 27.01
CA LEU A 142 -3.62 3.88 25.69
C LEU A 142 -3.17 5.35 25.73
N VAL A 143 -3.82 6.17 26.56
CA VAL A 143 -3.43 7.57 26.76
C VAL A 143 -2.09 7.63 27.49
N ASN A 144 -1.92 6.87 28.57
CA ASN A 144 -0.64 6.80 29.30
C ASN A 144 0.50 6.30 28.41
N MET A 145 0.24 5.32 27.56
CA MET A 145 1.25 4.76 26.67
C MET A 145 1.58 5.69 25.50
N SER A 146 0.60 6.39 24.94
CA SER A 146 0.87 7.48 23.98
C SER A 146 1.76 8.55 24.63
N ASP A 147 1.46 8.89 25.88
CA ASP A 147 2.27 9.80 26.70
C ASP A 147 3.70 9.33 26.94
N GLU A 148 3.90 8.03 27.19
CA GLU A 148 5.22 7.42 27.29
C GLU A 148 5.94 7.41 25.95
N LEU A 149 5.29 6.97 24.88
CA LEU A 149 5.85 6.98 23.53
C LEU A 149 6.35 8.39 23.17
N ARG A 150 5.49 9.38 23.44
CA ARG A 150 5.73 10.81 23.29
C ARG A 150 6.95 11.29 24.05
N LYS A 151 6.98 11.08 25.38
CA LYS A 151 8.03 11.66 26.23
C LYS A 151 9.36 10.91 26.11
N LYS A 152 9.31 9.61 25.81
CA LYS A 152 10.46 8.72 25.92
C LYS A 152 11.11 8.39 24.59
N PHE A 153 10.33 8.10 23.54
CA PHE A 153 10.89 7.56 22.30
C PHE A 153 10.96 8.59 21.18
N LEU A 154 9.92 9.43 21.03
CA LEU A 154 9.93 10.43 19.95
C LEU A 154 11.14 11.39 19.98
N PRO A 155 11.58 11.90 21.15
CA PRO A 155 12.74 12.78 21.23
C PRO A 155 14.07 12.08 20.90
N LEU A 156 14.08 10.75 20.88
CA LEU A 156 15.27 9.96 20.54
C LEU A 156 15.42 9.75 19.03
N ILE A 157 14.37 10.04 18.25
CA ILE A 157 14.40 9.93 16.81
C ILE A 157 15.34 11.01 16.27
N GLY A 158 16.41 10.57 15.61
CA GLY A 158 17.37 11.48 15.00
C GLY A 158 16.89 12.04 13.67
N ASN A 159 17.68 12.94 13.09
CA ASN A 159 17.44 13.57 11.77
C ASN A 159 17.51 12.59 10.58
N HIS A 160 17.69 11.28 10.85
CA HIS A 160 17.68 10.23 9.85
C HIS A 160 16.27 9.70 9.56
N CYS A 161 15.26 10.08 10.34
CA CYS A 161 13.89 9.71 10.05
C CYS A 161 13.45 10.35 8.72
N ARG A 162 13.05 9.49 7.77
CA ARG A 162 12.63 9.88 6.42
C ARG A 162 11.17 9.50 6.15
N ALA A 163 10.60 8.58 6.92
CA ALA A 163 9.22 8.12 6.74
C ALA A 163 8.49 7.98 8.07
N ILE A 164 7.28 8.55 8.13
CA ILE A 164 6.37 8.47 9.26
C ILE A 164 5.04 7.97 8.73
N LEU A 165 4.66 6.75 9.10
CA LEU A 165 3.43 6.11 8.63
C LEU A 165 2.47 5.90 9.78
N ARG A 166 1.17 5.98 9.46
CA ARG A 166 0.07 5.68 10.38
C ARG A 166 0.22 6.44 11.71
N SER A 167 0.51 7.73 11.62
CA SER A 167 0.84 8.59 12.77
C SER A 167 -0.37 8.99 13.62
N PHE A 168 -1.57 8.42 13.38
CA PHE A 168 -2.85 8.87 13.95
C PHE A 168 -2.86 9.08 15.48
N ILE A 169 -2.09 8.30 16.26
CA ILE A 169 -2.05 8.39 17.73
C ILE A 169 -1.17 9.56 18.24
N TRP A 170 -0.27 10.09 17.41
CA TRP A 170 0.79 11.03 17.79
C TRP A 170 1.05 12.12 16.72
N ARG A 171 0.07 12.34 15.84
CA ARG A 171 0.13 13.28 14.71
C ARG A 171 0.29 14.74 15.13
N ASP A 172 -0.25 15.11 16.29
CA ASP A 172 -0.12 16.42 16.92
C ASP A 172 1.32 16.73 17.37
N GLN A 173 2.16 15.69 17.41
CA GLN A 173 3.52 15.73 17.96
C GLN A 173 4.58 15.40 16.91
N LEU A 174 4.20 15.43 15.63
CA LEU A 174 5.16 15.34 14.56
C LEU A 174 6.05 16.59 14.59
N VAL A 175 7.17 16.46 15.31
CA VAL A 175 8.32 17.37 15.24
C VAL A 175 8.80 17.38 13.79
N ASP A 176 9.23 18.52 13.28
CA ASP A 176 9.81 18.73 11.95
C ASP A 176 11.16 18.01 11.83
N PRO A 177 11.22 16.76 11.32
CA PRO A 177 12.49 16.08 11.11
C PRO A 177 12.91 16.51 9.73
N ASP A 178 13.89 17.41 9.68
CA ASP A 178 14.34 18.03 8.44
C ASP A 178 14.67 16.95 7.38
N GLY A 179 13.75 16.79 6.42
CA GLY A 179 13.82 15.79 5.36
C GLY A 179 13.02 14.50 5.53
N VAL A 180 11.87 14.51 6.21
CA VAL A 180 10.82 13.52 5.93
C VAL A 180 10.38 13.62 4.46
N ILE A 181 10.31 12.48 3.79
CA ILE A 181 9.89 12.34 2.39
C ILE A 181 8.59 11.54 2.23
N PHE A 182 8.19 10.78 3.27
CA PHE A 182 6.96 10.00 3.26
C PHE A 182 6.17 10.21 4.55
N LEU A 183 4.93 10.70 4.41
CA LEU A 183 3.99 10.87 5.50
C LEU A 183 2.68 10.13 5.21
N SER A 184 2.17 9.38 6.19
CA SER A 184 0.94 8.60 6.03
C SER A 184 0.08 8.58 7.31
N GLY A 185 -1.22 8.34 7.12
CA GLY A 185 -2.21 8.28 8.19
C GLY A 185 -2.46 9.63 8.85
N ILE A 186 -2.31 10.72 8.09
CA ILE A 186 -2.76 12.04 8.51
C ILE A 186 -4.25 12.11 8.25
N ASN A 187 -5.02 12.55 9.22
CA ASN A 187 -6.44 12.83 9.04
C ASN A 187 -6.64 14.34 9.28
N ASP A 188 -7.59 14.95 8.58
CA ASP A 188 -7.95 16.38 8.61
C ASP A 188 -9.27 16.64 9.38
N SER A 189 -9.91 15.60 9.93
CA SER A 189 -11.25 15.70 10.54
C SER A 189 -11.28 16.06 12.03
N GLY A 190 -10.15 16.31 12.68
CA GLY A 190 -10.03 16.51 14.13
C GLY A 190 -9.36 17.82 14.58
N ARG A 191 -9.56 18.16 15.87
CA ARG A 191 -8.96 19.35 16.51
C ARG A 191 -7.43 19.34 16.63
N TYR A 192 -6.78 18.22 16.34
CA TYR A 192 -5.34 18.00 16.56
C TYR A 192 -4.62 17.64 15.27
N ASP A 193 -5.22 18.04 14.15
CA ASP A 193 -4.89 17.55 12.84
C ASP A 193 -4.02 18.60 12.15
N LEU A 194 -2.97 18.13 11.46
CA LEU A 194 -2.13 19.04 10.70
C LEU A 194 -2.93 19.51 9.50
N SER A 195 -3.20 20.81 9.45
CA SER A 195 -3.80 21.41 8.26
C SER A 195 -2.89 21.18 7.05
N SER A 196 -3.48 21.09 5.87
CA SER A 196 -2.76 21.04 4.58
C SER A 196 -1.65 22.10 4.44
N THR A 197 -1.88 23.30 4.98
CA THR A 197 -0.89 24.39 5.02
C THR A 197 0.28 24.05 5.94
N GLU A 198 0.01 23.55 7.15
CA GLU A 198 1.06 23.11 8.07
C GLU A 198 1.86 21.93 7.53
N ILE A 199 1.22 20.97 6.86
CA ILE A 199 1.91 19.86 6.19
C ILE A 199 2.88 20.41 5.14
N SER A 200 2.42 21.36 4.31
CA SER A 200 3.23 21.97 3.26
C SER A 200 4.42 22.76 3.80
N GLN A 201 4.24 23.46 4.92
CA GLN A 201 5.29 24.25 5.57
C GLN A 201 6.31 23.37 6.30
N LYS A 202 5.85 22.36 7.05
CA LYS A 202 6.71 21.48 7.86
C LYS A 202 7.42 20.42 7.02
N TYR A 203 6.83 19.97 5.91
CA TYR A 203 7.39 18.88 5.11
C TYR A 203 7.57 19.26 3.63
N PRO A 204 8.39 20.27 3.30
CA PRO A 204 8.58 20.74 1.93
C PRO A 204 9.29 19.70 1.03
N LYS A 205 9.85 18.63 1.62
CA LYS A 205 10.56 17.55 0.93
C LYS A 205 9.70 16.30 0.67
N LEU A 206 8.40 16.31 1.00
CA LEU A 206 7.53 15.16 0.75
C LEU A 206 7.53 14.77 -0.72
N THR A 207 7.72 13.47 -0.94
CA THR A 207 7.51 12.80 -2.23
C THR A 207 6.27 11.92 -2.18
N HIS A 208 5.87 11.45 -0.98
CA HIS A 208 4.72 10.57 -0.77
C HIS A 208 3.87 11.09 0.38
N LEU A 209 2.57 11.18 0.14
CA LEU A 209 1.61 11.65 1.14
C LEU A 209 0.34 10.79 1.07
N GLU A 210 -0.05 10.24 2.22
CA GLU A 210 -1.37 9.65 2.43
C GLU A 210 -2.13 10.45 3.48
N ILE A 211 -3.28 10.98 3.07
CA ILE A 211 -4.20 11.74 3.91
C ILE A 211 -5.57 11.08 3.95
N THR A 212 -6.28 11.30 5.05
CA THR A 212 -7.70 11.06 5.20
C THR A 212 -8.39 12.40 5.37
N THR A 213 -9.44 12.65 4.60
CA THR A 213 -10.21 13.90 4.66
C THR A 213 -11.69 13.58 4.88
N SER A 214 -12.38 14.44 5.61
CA SER A 214 -13.85 14.37 5.75
C SER A 214 -14.56 14.68 4.43
N ALA A 215 -13.99 15.57 3.62
CA ALA A 215 -14.54 15.99 2.33
C ALA A 215 -13.44 16.10 1.27
N LEU A 216 -13.76 15.64 0.06
CA LEU A 216 -12.86 15.78 -1.09
C LEU A 216 -12.74 17.25 -1.56
N TYR A 217 -13.81 18.04 -1.35
CA TYR A 217 -13.95 19.43 -1.80
C TYR A 217 -13.92 20.42 -0.66
N GLU A 218 -12.82 20.43 0.08
CA GLU A 218 -12.60 21.35 1.18
C GLU A 218 -11.79 22.57 0.70
N PRO A 219 -12.37 23.79 0.64
CA PRO A 219 -11.67 24.98 0.16
C PRO A 219 -10.48 25.37 1.04
N SER A 220 -10.46 24.92 2.30
CA SER A 220 -9.33 25.16 3.21
C SER A 220 -8.11 24.27 2.90
N HIS A 221 -8.22 23.29 1.99
CA HIS A 221 -7.07 22.53 1.51
C HIS A 221 -6.13 23.44 0.72
N HIS A 222 -4.88 23.52 1.16
CA HIS A 222 -3.84 24.32 0.55
C HIS A 222 -2.50 23.56 0.59
N PHE A 223 -2.29 22.74 -0.45
CA PHE A 223 -1.10 21.89 -0.58
C PHE A 223 -0.07 22.51 -1.53
N LEU A 224 1.05 22.96 -0.96
CA LEU A 224 2.23 23.46 -1.67
C LEU A 224 3.37 22.44 -1.56
N LEU A 225 3.28 21.34 -2.32
CA LEU A 225 4.22 20.22 -2.22
C LEU A 225 4.90 19.99 -3.59
N PRO A 226 5.92 20.80 -3.95
CA PRO A 226 6.52 20.80 -5.28
C PRO A 226 7.27 19.49 -5.63
N ARG A 227 7.53 18.64 -4.65
CA ARG A 227 8.23 17.36 -4.80
C ARG A 227 7.31 16.15 -4.70
N LEU A 228 6.02 16.35 -4.44
CA LEU A 228 5.08 15.27 -4.24
C LEU A 228 4.90 14.51 -5.56
N ARG A 229 5.15 13.20 -5.51
CA ARG A 229 5.01 12.27 -6.64
C ARG A 229 3.83 11.33 -6.46
N LEU A 230 3.51 10.98 -5.22
CA LEU A 230 2.36 10.14 -4.89
C LEU A 230 1.48 10.83 -3.85
N LEU A 231 0.19 10.88 -4.16
CA LEU A 231 -0.86 11.34 -3.27
C LEU A 231 -1.94 10.26 -3.13
N SER A 232 -2.18 9.82 -1.91
CA SER A 232 -3.28 8.94 -1.55
C SER A 232 -4.27 9.69 -0.67
N ILE A 233 -5.51 9.82 -1.12
CA ILE A 233 -6.59 10.50 -0.40
C ILE A 233 -7.64 9.46 -0.04
N SER A 234 -7.86 9.25 1.24
CA SER A 234 -8.99 8.47 1.75
C SER A 234 -10.08 9.41 2.23
N VAL A 235 -11.30 9.25 1.77
CA VAL A 235 -12.43 10.05 2.28
C VAL A 235 -13.03 9.32 3.48
N SER A 236 -13.20 9.98 4.61
CA SER A 236 -13.87 9.40 5.79
C SER A 236 -15.33 9.80 5.81
N ASN A 237 -16.23 8.83 5.96
CA ASN A 237 -17.65 9.09 6.19
C ASN A 237 -17.86 9.53 7.65
N HIS A 238 -18.14 10.80 7.87
CA HIS A 238 -18.83 11.23 9.08
C HIS A 238 -20.33 11.15 8.82
N GLU A 239 -21.04 10.32 9.59
CA GLU A 239 -22.43 9.90 9.34
C GLU A 239 -23.44 11.07 9.23
N ASP A 240 -23.08 12.27 9.70
CA ASP A 240 -24.02 13.37 9.91
C ASP A 240 -23.98 14.48 8.85
N GLU A 241 -22.95 14.58 8.01
CA GLU A 241 -22.86 15.67 7.02
C GLU A 241 -22.80 15.12 5.59
N PRO A 242 -23.79 15.44 4.72
CA PRO A 242 -23.64 15.13 3.31
C PRO A 242 -22.38 15.83 2.79
N PRO A 243 -21.59 15.18 1.91
CA PRO A 243 -20.55 15.87 1.17
C PRO A 243 -21.26 16.90 0.30
N PHE A 244 -21.39 18.14 0.79
CA PHE A 244 -21.95 19.20 -0.02
C PHE A 244 -21.03 19.36 -1.25
N PRO A 245 -21.59 19.49 -2.46
CA PRO A 245 -20.84 19.83 -3.65
C PRO A 245 -20.41 21.30 -3.54
N SER A 246 -19.44 21.55 -2.66
CA SER A 246 -18.57 22.70 -2.77
C SER A 246 -17.92 22.61 -4.15
N ILE A 247 -18.26 23.55 -5.03
CA ILE A 247 -17.67 23.64 -6.38
C ILE A 247 -16.20 24.04 -6.28
N GLN A 248 -15.79 24.61 -5.14
CA GLN A 248 -14.43 25.07 -4.93
C GLN A 248 -13.58 23.95 -4.35
N THR A 249 -12.68 23.45 -5.19
CA THR A 249 -11.51 22.73 -4.69
C THR A 249 -10.60 23.72 -3.96
N GLY A 250 -9.96 23.24 -2.90
CA GLY A 250 -8.82 23.93 -2.31
C GLY A 250 -7.70 24.16 -3.33
N TYR A 251 -6.63 24.81 -2.89
CA TYR A 251 -5.47 25.08 -3.73
C TYR A 251 -4.47 23.91 -3.68
N TRP A 252 -4.19 23.32 -4.84
CA TRP A 252 -3.26 22.21 -4.97
C TRP A 252 -2.15 22.56 -5.96
N HIS A 253 -0.91 22.68 -5.50
CA HIS A 253 0.26 22.88 -6.35
C HIS A 253 1.19 21.67 -6.26
N LEU A 254 0.93 20.68 -7.13
CA LEU A 254 1.60 19.38 -7.13
C LEU A 254 2.23 19.09 -8.52
N PRO A 255 3.18 19.91 -9.00
CA PRO A 255 3.67 19.87 -10.38
C PRO A 255 4.40 18.56 -10.77
N LEU A 256 4.81 17.75 -9.79
CA LEU A 256 5.50 16.47 -10.01
C LEU A 256 4.63 15.26 -9.66
N LEU A 257 3.32 15.46 -9.43
CA LEU A 257 2.42 14.37 -9.06
C LEU A 257 2.32 13.38 -10.21
N ARG A 258 2.68 12.12 -9.94
CA ARG A 258 2.67 11.02 -10.91
C ARG A 258 1.58 10.00 -10.59
N CYS A 259 1.37 9.70 -9.31
CA CYS A 259 0.40 8.71 -8.84
C CYS A 259 -0.65 9.36 -7.94
N LEU A 260 -1.92 9.21 -8.30
CA LEU A 260 -3.05 9.65 -7.51
C LEU A 260 -3.91 8.45 -7.12
N ILE A 261 -4.17 8.26 -5.83
CA ILE A 261 -5.02 7.19 -5.31
C ILE A 261 -6.16 7.85 -4.53
N LEU A 262 -7.39 7.53 -4.89
CA LEU A 262 -8.59 7.97 -4.18
C LEU A 262 -9.26 6.74 -3.58
N SER A 263 -9.42 6.72 -2.26
CA SER A 263 -10.18 5.69 -1.56
C SER A 263 -11.47 6.32 -1.05
N ILE A 264 -12.58 5.98 -1.71
CA ILE A 264 -13.89 6.56 -1.45
C ILE A 264 -14.75 5.50 -0.77
N PRO A 265 -15.31 5.79 0.40
CA PRO A 265 -16.18 4.85 1.09
C PRO A 265 -17.54 4.81 0.38
N ARG A 266 -18.10 3.60 0.26
CA ARG A 266 -19.47 3.45 -0.24
C ARG A 266 -20.43 4.07 0.76
N LEU A 267 -21.10 5.15 0.37
CA LEU A 267 -22.12 5.82 1.19
C LEU A 267 -23.43 5.01 1.15
N LEU A 268 -23.91 4.61 2.32
CA LEU A 268 -25.20 3.95 2.48
C LEU A 268 -26.35 4.91 2.17
N ASN A 269 -27.37 4.44 1.44
CA ASN A 269 -28.71 5.04 1.33
C ASN A 269 -28.86 6.38 0.57
N ARG A 270 -27.89 6.83 -0.25
CA ARG A 270 -28.07 8.09 -1.02
C ARG A 270 -27.56 7.99 -2.45
N GLU A 271 -28.41 8.34 -3.42
CA GLU A 271 -28.08 8.50 -4.86
C GLU A 271 -27.19 9.74 -5.11
N VAL A 272 -26.11 9.93 -4.34
CA VAL A 272 -25.19 11.06 -4.54
C VAL A 272 -24.09 10.62 -5.51
N ARG A 273 -24.14 11.18 -6.72
CA ARG A 273 -23.04 11.07 -7.67
C ARG A 273 -21.87 11.93 -7.19
N LEU A 274 -20.72 11.29 -7.01
CA LEU A 274 -19.48 12.00 -6.75
C LEU A 274 -18.82 12.33 -8.08
N ASP A 275 -18.82 13.62 -8.44
CA ASP A 275 -18.13 14.11 -9.64
C ASP A 275 -16.69 14.46 -9.28
N LEU A 276 -15.72 13.67 -9.76
CA LEU A 276 -14.28 13.85 -9.48
C LEU A 276 -13.60 14.94 -10.33
N SER A 277 -14.31 15.54 -11.29
CA SER A 277 -13.72 16.48 -12.26
C SER A 277 -12.99 17.66 -11.61
N PRO A 278 -13.55 18.36 -10.60
CA PRO A 278 -12.89 19.53 -10.03
C PRO A 278 -11.50 19.23 -9.47
N LEU A 279 -11.31 18.05 -8.87
CA LEU A 279 -10.01 17.62 -8.35
C LEU A 279 -9.09 17.23 -9.50
N ILE A 280 -9.58 16.40 -10.42
CA ILE A 280 -8.82 15.89 -11.57
C ILE A 280 -8.34 17.05 -12.46
N ASP A 281 -9.16 18.07 -12.70
CA ASP A 281 -8.80 19.25 -13.50
C ASP A 281 -7.70 20.08 -12.81
N SER A 282 -7.64 20.05 -11.48
CA SER A 282 -6.68 20.79 -10.68
C SER A 282 -5.29 20.13 -10.63
N ILE A 283 -5.24 18.79 -10.47
CA ILE A 283 -3.98 18.06 -10.22
C ILE A 283 -3.65 16.96 -11.24
N GLY A 284 -4.54 16.67 -12.19
CA GLY A 284 -4.43 15.53 -13.11
C GLY A 284 -3.37 15.68 -14.19
N GLY A 285 -2.93 16.91 -14.50
CA GLY A 285 -2.12 17.20 -15.70
C GLY A 285 -0.80 16.42 -15.81
N SER A 286 -0.18 16.04 -14.70
CA SER A 286 1.06 15.25 -14.66
C SER A 286 0.87 13.79 -14.23
N VAL A 287 -0.38 13.39 -13.92
CA VAL A 287 -0.70 12.07 -13.37
C VAL A 287 -0.56 11.01 -14.46
N LYS A 288 0.25 10.00 -14.18
CA LYS A 288 0.45 8.81 -15.03
C LYS A 288 -0.27 7.58 -14.52
N GLU A 289 -0.54 7.54 -13.21
CA GLU A 289 -1.11 6.39 -12.54
C GLU A 289 -2.27 6.88 -11.66
N PHE A 290 -3.49 6.45 -11.96
CA PHE A 290 -4.68 6.90 -11.25
C PHE A 290 -5.47 5.71 -10.73
N PHE A 291 -5.81 5.74 -9.45
CA PHE A 291 -6.54 4.66 -8.77
C PHE A 291 -7.76 5.21 -8.06
N VAL A 292 -8.91 4.59 -8.28
CA VAL A 292 -10.14 4.85 -7.53
C VAL A 292 -10.58 3.54 -6.88
N ARG A 293 -10.56 3.53 -5.55
CA ARG A 293 -10.87 2.38 -4.69
C ARG A 293 -12.16 2.64 -3.97
N GLU A 294 -13.05 1.64 -3.97
CA GLU A 294 -14.28 1.72 -3.21
C GLU A 294 -14.15 0.89 -1.92
N THR A 295 -14.05 1.54 -0.77
CA THR A 295 -13.94 0.79 0.48
C THR A 295 -15.31 0.24 0.87
N ASN A 296 -15.44 -1.10 0.80
CA ASN A 296 -16.67 -1.83 1.04
C ASN A 296 -17.09 -1.82 2.52
N LEU A 297 -18.00 -0.92 2.87
CA LEU A 297 -18.86 -1.04 4.05
C LEU A 297 -20.25 -1.42 3.53
N HIS A 298 -20.60 -2.70 3.67
CA HIS A 298 -21.92 -3.34 3.43
C HIS A 298 -22.94 -2.66 2.49
N LEU A 299 -23.29 -3.36 1.40
CA LEU A 299 -24.58 -3.35 0.67
C LEU A 299 -25.27 -1.98 0.44
N GLU A 300 -24.77 -1.21 -0.53
CA GLU A 300 -25.54 -0.47 -1.56
C GLU A 300 -24.56 0.27 -2.49
N PHE A 301 -24.95 0.52 -3.74
CA PHE A 301 -24.07 1.03 -4.79
C PHE A 301 -24.13 2.56 -4.90
N GLN A 302 -23.01 3.24 -4.66
CA GLN A 302 -22.83 4.62 -5.07
C GLN A 302 -22.33 4.65 -6.53
N GLN A 303 -22.92 5.51 -7.37
CA GLN A 303 -22.38 5.74 -8.73
C GLN A 303 -21.30 6.82 -8.67
N ILE A 304 -20.04 6.41 -8.56
CA ILE A 304 -18.92 7.25 -8.97
C ILE A 304 -19.02 7.37 -10.51
N THR A 305 -18.88 8.59 -11.04
CA THR A 305 -18.88 8.79 -12.49
C THR A 305 -17.65 9.56 -12.90
N PHE A 306 -16.89 9.02 -13.85
CA PHE A 306 -15.83 9.79 -14.48
C PHE A 306 -16.41 10.83 -15.44
N SER A 307 -15.82 12.03 -15.42
CA SER A 307 -16.15 13.01 -16.44
C SER A 307 -15.70 12.55 -17.81
N LYS A 308 -16.45 12.99 -18.82
CA LYS A 308 -16.14 12.77 -20.24
C LYS A 308 -14.80 13.42 -20.63
N GLU A 309 -14.27 14.29 -19.79
CA GLU A 309 -13.06 15.06 -20.02
C GLU A 309 -11.84 14.52 -19.25
N ILE A 310 -11.96 13.40 -18.53
CA ILE A 310 -10.83 12.82 -17.77
C ILE A 310 -9.56 12.67 -18.60
N TRP A 311 -9.70 12.30 -19.88
CA TRP A 311 -8.59 12.15 -20.82
C TRP A 311 -7.91 13.47 -21.20
N ARG A 312 -8.63 14.60 -21.14
CA ARG A 312 -8.06 15.93 -21.34
C ARG A 312 -7.31 16.40 -20.10
N SER A 313 -7.85 16.06 -18.92
CA SER A 313 -7.31 16.48 -17.63
C SER A 313 -6.13 15.62 -17.17
N MET A 314 -6.03 14.37 -17.66
CA MET A 314 -4.92 13.44 -17.42
C MET A 314 -4.34 12.93 -18.76
N PRO A 315 -3.69 13.79 -19.56
CA PRO A 315 -3.21 13.42 -20.90
C PRO A 315 -2.07 12.39 -20.89
N ASP A 316 -1.33 12.30 -19.77
CA ASP A 316 -0.19 11.39 -19.58
C ASP A 316 -0.57 10.09 -18.85
N LEU A 317 -1.87 9.79 -18.70
CA LEU A 317 -2.33 8.61 -17.98
C LEU A 317 -1.90 7.32 -18.71
N GLN A 318 -1.20 6.46 -17.99
CA GLN A 318 -0.65 5.19 -18.47
C GLN A 318 -1.26 3.98 -17.76
N LEU A 319 -1.67 4.14 -16.50
CA LEU A 319 -2.27 3.08 -15.69
C LEU A 319 -3.51 3.60 -14.97
N LEU A 320 -4.64 2.93 -15.15
CA LEU A 320 -5.90 3.23 -14.48
C LEU A 320 -6.37 2.03 -13.65
N GLY A 321 -6.46 2.21 -12.34
CA GLY A 321 -7.06 1.25 -11.44
C GLY A 321 -8.44 1.69 -10.98
N ALA A 322 -9.47 0.88 -11.26
CA ALA A 322 -10.84 1.14 -10.85
C ALA A 322 -11.67 -0.14 -10.92
N GLY A 323 -12.79 -0.16 -10.19
CA GLY A 323 -13.78 -1.21 -10.34
C GLY A 323 -14.32 -1.30 -11.77
N ILE A 324 -14.69 -2.51 -12.20
CA ILE A 324 -15.18 -2.80 -13.56
C ILE A 324 -16.38 -1.92 -13.93
N GLU A 325 -17.33 -1.73 -13.00
CA GLU A 325 -18.52 -0.91 -13.21
C GLU A 325 -18.20 0.57 -13.45
N LEU A 326 -17.17 1.08 -12.76
CA LEU A 326 -16.73 2.45 -12.96
C LEU A 326 -16.04 2.60 -14.33
N LEU A 327 -15.22 1.62 -14.73
CA LEU A 327 -14.58 1.60 -16.05
C LEU A 327 -15.58 1.48 -17.20
N SER A 328 -16.63 0.67 -17.06
CA SER A 328 -17.66 0.52 -18.11
C SER A 328 -18.46 1.80 -18.35
N SER A 329 -18.55 2.67 -17.35
CA SER A 329 -19.21 3.98 -17.49
C SER A 329 -18.38 5.01 -18.27
N MET A 330 -17.09 4.74 -18.50
CA MET A 330 -16.19 5.68 -19.17
C MET A 330 -16.49 5.80 -20.66
N LYS A 331 -16.16 6.97 -21.22
CA LYS A 331 -16.18 7.19 -22.67
C LYS A 331 -14.83 6.92 -23.28
N MET A 332 -14.80 6.46 -24.54
CA MET A 332 -13.54 6.22 -25.22
C MET A 332 -12.73 7.51 -25.33
N PRO A 333 -11.41 7.45 -25.10
CA PRO A 333 -10.53 8.57 -25.38
C PRO A 333 -10.61 8.91 -26.87
N VAL A 334 -10.56 10.20 -27.19
CA VAL A 334 -10.62 10.69 -28.58
C VAL A 334 -9.32 10.38 -29.33
N VAL A 335 -8.23 10.17 -28.61
CA VAL A 335 -6.89 9.90 -29.14
C VAL A 335 -6.54 8.45 -28.80
N GLY A 336 -5.85 7.75 -29.71
CA GLY A 336 -5.44 6.35 -29.56
C GLY A 336 -4.35 6.14 -28.51
N HIS A 337 -4.62 6.55 -27.28
CA HIS A 337 -3.80 6.24 -26.10
C HIS A 337 -4.02 4.77 -25.74
N SER A 338 -2.93 4.02 -25.65
CA SER A 338 -2.92 2.72 -25.02
C SER A 338 -2.89 2.93 -23.50
N LEU A 339 -3.71 2.18 -22.77
CA LEU A 339 -3.88 2.33 -21.32
C LEU A 339 -3.78 0.96 -20.66
N ASP A 340 -2.98 0.85 -19.62
CA ASP A 340 -3.00 -0.32 -18.75
C ASP A 340 -4.14 -0.19 -17.73
N PHE A 341 -4.81 -1.30 -17.45
CA PHE A 341 -5.81 -1.37 -16.39
C PHE A 341 -5.29 -2.16 -15.20
N CYS A 342 -5.65 -1.75 -13.99
CA CYS A 342 -5.39 -2.52 -12.78
C CYS A 342 -6.68 -2.80 -12.02
N PHE A 343 -6.91 -4.06 -11.68
CA PHE A 343 -8.03 -4.46 -10.85
C PHE A 343 -7.56 -4.85 -9.47
N GLU A 344 -8.29 -4.41 -8.44
CA GLU A 344 -8.05 -4.89 -7.10
C GLU A 344 -8.65 -6.28 -6.95
N PHE A 345 -7.81 -7.24 -6.59
CA PHE A 345 -8.19 -8.64 -6.50
C PHE A 345 -9.41 -8.86 -5.62
N HIS A 346 -9.49 -8.15 -4.49
CA HIS A 346 -10.58 -8.30 -3.56
C HIS A 346 -11.92 -7.74 -4.10
N GLU A 347 -11.89 -6.75 -4.98
CA GLU A 347 -13.10 -6.22 -5.64
C GLU A 347 -13.66 -7.24 -6.63
N LEU A 348 -12.78 -7.87 -7.42
CA LEU A 348 -13.13 -8.90 -8.42
C LEU A 348 -13.87 -10.10 -7.81
N PHE A 349 -13.56 -10.43 -6.55
CA PHE A 349 -14.10 -11.62 -5.87
C PHE A 349 -14.93 -11.29 -4.63
N SER A 350 -15.38 -10.04 -4.46
CA SER A 350 -16.30 -9.70 -3.38
C SER A 350 -17.66 -10.39 -3.58
N THR A 351 -18.32 -10.81 -2.49
CA THR A 351 -19.61 -11.51 -2.57
C THR A 351 -20.73 -10.66 -3.20
N SER A 352 -20.59 -9.33 -3.16
CA SER A 352 -21.44 -8.36 -3.84
C SER A 352 -21.16 -8.21 -5.34
N ALA A 353 -19.99 -8.66 -5.83
CA ALA A 353 -19.60 -8.59 -7.24
C ALA A 353 -20.07 -9.81 -8.07
N ILE A 354 -20.80 -10.75 -7.47
CA ILE A 354 -21.44 -11.85 -8.20
C ILE A 354 -22.85 -11.38 -8.58
N PRO A 355 -23.03 -10.89 -9.82
CA PRO A 355 -23.13 -11.80 -10.96
C PRO A 355 -22.23 -11.40 -12.13
N LEU A 356 -21.28 -12.28 -12.43
CA LEU A 356 -20.33 -12.21 -13.53
C LEU A 356 -21.00 -12.27 -14.91
N HIS A 357 -21.33 -11.10 -15.43
CA HIS A 357 -21.09 -10.80 -16.84
C HIS A 357 -20.59 -9.37 -16.91
N ILE A 358 -19.29 -9.18 -17.12
CA ILE A 358 -18.83 -7.94 -17.73
C ILE A 358 -19.62 -7.84 -19.03
N ASP A 359 -20.51 -6.86 -19.13
CA ASP A 359 -21.38 -6.79 -20.29
C ASP A 359 -20.52 -6.68 -21.56
N LYS A 360 -21.02 -7.23 -22.66
CA LYS A 360 -20.25 -7.31 -23.91
C LYS A 360 -19.78 -5.92 -24.36
N SER A 361 -20.59 -4.88 -24.15
CA SER A 361 -20.24 -3.49 -24.45
C SER A 361 -19.04 -2.98 -23.65
N SER A 362 -18.93 -3.35 -22.39
CA SER A 362 -17.83 -2.98 -21.49
C SER A 362 -16.54 -3.67 -21.90
N LEU A 363 -16.61 -4.95 -22.27
CA LEU A 363 -15.46 -5.67 -22.83
C LEU A 363 -15.01 -5.06 -24.16
N GLU A 364 -15.94 -4.76 -25.08
CA GLU A 364 -15.62 -4.11 -26.35
C GLU A 364 -14.98 -2.73 -26.14
N PHE A 365 -15.48 -1.97 -25.16
CA PHE A 365 -14.90 -0.69 -24.75
C PHE A 365 -13.46 -0.87 -24.26
N LEU A 366 -13.23 -1.77 -23.30
CA LEU A 366 -11.91 -2.04 -22.73
C LEU A 366 -10.95 -2.55 -23.80
N GLN A 367 -11.38 -3.46 -24.67
CA GLN A 367 -10.56 -4.00 -25.76
C GLN A 367 -10.04 -2.92 -26.72
N GLY A 368 -10.79 -1.84 -26.91
CA GLY A 368 -10.38 -0.77 -27.83
C GLY A 368 -9.25 0.13 -27.29
N ILE A 369 -8.96 0.10 -25.98
CA ILE A 369 -7.95 0.97 -25.34
C ILE A 369 -6.95 0.24 -24.45
N CYS A 370 -7.28 -0.97 -24.00
CA CYS A 370 -6.47 -1.75 -23.09
C CYS A 370 -5.18 -2.22 -23.77
N GLU A 371 -4.04 -1.88 -23.17
CA GLU A 371 -2.76 -2.49 -23.51
C GLU A 371 -2.54 -3.76 -22.68
N ARG A 372 -2.44 -3.62 -21.35
CA ARG A 372 -2.30 -4.76 -20.42
C ARG A 372 -3.30 -4.65 -19.29
N VAL A 373 -3.65 -5.81 -18.74
CA VAL A 373 -4.45 -5.90 -17.52
C VAL A 373 -3.57 -6.38 -16.37
N PHE A 374 -3.65 -5.71 -15.22
CA PHE A 374 -2.95 -6.05 -13.99
C PHE A 374 -3.93 -6.44 -12.89
N ILE A 375 -3.51 -7.33 -12.01
CA ILE A 375 -4.13 -7.57 -10.70
C ILE A 375 -3.17 -7.09 -9.61
N ASP A 376 -3.68 -6.41 -8.59
CA ASP A 376 -2.87 -5.80 -7.51
C ASP A 376 -2.15 -6.82 -6.60
N LYS A 377 -2.41 -8.12 -6.76
CA LYS A 377 -1.81 -9.21 -5.99
C LYS A 377 -0.94 -10.12 -6.86
N PRO A 378 0.17 -10.65 -6.33
CA PRO A 378 0.96 -11.66 -7.03
C PRO A 378 0.19 -12.98 -7.15
N TRP A 379 0.41 -13.73 -8.23
CA TRP A 379 -0.28 -15.01 -8.46
C TRP A 379 -0.16 -15.99 -7.29
N ARG A 380 0.98 -15.98 -6.59
CA ARG A 380 1.19 -16.83 -5.40
C ARG A 380 0.19 -16.53 -4.29
N GLU A 381 -0.17 -15.28 -4.07
CA GLU A 381 -1.16 -14.89 -3.05
C GLU A 381 -2.58 -15.22 -3.51
N ILE A 382 -2.88 -14.93 -4.78
CA ILE A 382 -4.16 -15.27 -5.42
C ILE A 382 -4.44 -16.78 -5.29
N LEU A 383 -3.47 -17.63 -5.63
CA LEU A 383 -3.59 -19.08 -5.53
C LEU A 383 -3.76 -19.57 -4.08
N LYS A 384 -3.09 -18.92 -3.12
CA LYS A 384 -3.28 -19.23 -1.69
C LYS A 384 -4.69 -18.85 -1.24
N TRP A 385 -5.19 -17.71 -1.68
CA TRP A 385 -6.53 -17.24 -1.38
C TRP A 385 -7.59 -18.19 -1.97
N PHE A 386 -7.45 -18.59 -3.24
CA PHE A 386 -8.34 -19.60 -3.82
C PHE A 386 -8.29 -20.91 -3.04
N ALA A 387 -7.11 -21.37 -2.61
CA ALA A 387 -6.99 -22.58 -1.79
C ALA A 387 -7.66 -22.44 -0.41
N SER A 388 -7.66 -21.25 0.21
CA SER A 388 -8.30 -21.02 1.52
C SER A 388 -9.81 -20.82 1.41
N GLU A 389 -10.27 -20.16 0.34
CA GLU A 389 -11.68 -19.80 0.15
C GLU A 389 -12.49 -20.81 -0.66
N ALA A 390 -11.81 -21.76 -1.35
CA ALA A 390 -12.47 -22.81 -2.14
C ALA A 390 -13.62 -23.54 -1.43
N PRO A 391 -13.56 -23.86 -0.12
CA PRO A 391 -14.66 -24.53 0.58
C PRO A 391 -15.96 -23.71 0.59
N TRP A 392 -15.88 -22.38 0.53
CA TRP A 392 -17.02 -21.47 0.60
C TRP A 392 -17.47 -21.02 -0.80
N MET A 393 -16.64 -21.24 -1.82
CA MET A 393 -16.86 -20.82 -3.21
C MET A 393 -17.19 -21.99 -4.16
N LEU A 394 -17.89 -23.02 -3.70
CA LEU A 394 -18.15 -24.24 -4.50
C LEU A 394 -18.80 -23.98 -5.87
N ASN A 395 -19.54 -22.87 -6.03
CA ASN A 395 -20.07 -22.42 -7.33
C ASN A 395 -19.29 -21.24 -7.95
N GLY A 396 -18.39 -20.59 -7.20
CA GLY A 396 -17.71 -19.35 -7.59
C GLY A 396 -16.37 -19.54 -8.31
N ILE A 397 -15.69 -20.69 -8.15
CA ILE A 397 -14.37 -20.90 -8.78
C ILE A 397 -14.46 -20.96 -10.30
N HIS A 398 -15.49 -21.62 -10.87
CA HIS A 398 -15.67 -21.63 -12.33
C HIS A 398 -15.85 -20.22 -12.87
N SER A 399 -16.73 -19.43 -12.24
CA SER A 399 -16.95 -18.03 -12.60
C SER A 399 -15.67 -17.19 -12.42
N SER A 400 -14.84 -17.54 -11.43
CA SER A 400 -13.55 -16.88 -11.20
C SER A 400 -12.55 -17.16 -12.33
N VAL A 401 -12.44 -18.40 -12.80
CA VAL A 401 -11.58 -18.76 -13.93
C VAL A 401 -12.09 -18.10 -15.20
N GLU A 402 -13.40 -18.12 -15.44
CA GLU A 402 -14.01 -17.45 -16.59
C GLU A 402 -13.72 -15.94 -16.60
N LEU A 403 -13.80 -15.28 -15.45
CA LEU A 403 -13.41 -13.87 -15.31
C LEU A 403 -11.94 -13.66 -15.66
N LEU A 404 -11.03 -14.48 -15.14
CA LEU A 404 -9.60 -14.35 -15.43
C LEU A 404 -9.31 -14.60 -16.93
N ASP A 405 -9.98 -15.58 -17.55
CA ASP A 405 -9.87 -15.86 -18.98
C ASP A 405 -10.44 -14.67 -19.81
N GLN A 406 -11.53 -14.03 -19.38
CA GLN A 406 -12.08 -12.82 -20.01
C GLN A 406 -11.12 -11.63 -19.89
N LEU A 407 -10.49 -11.44 -18.73
CA LEU A 407 -9.50 -10.38 -18.51
C LEU A 407 -8.21 -10.63 -19.29
N ASP A 408 -7.75 -11.88 -19.42
CA ASP A 408 -6.59 -12.23 -20.25
C ASP A 408 -6.84 -12.05 -21.75
N ALA A 409 -8.10 -12.15 -22.18
CA ALA A 409 -8.50 -11.84 -23.55
C ALA A 409 -8.50 -10.33 -23.85
N LEU A 410 -8.29 -9.44 -22.85
CA LEU A 410 -8.17 -8.00 -23.05
C LEU A 410 -6.72 -7.61 -23.40
N GLY A 411 -6.57 -6.76 -24.43
CA GLY A 411 -5.27 -6.22 -24.84
C GLY A 411 -4.24 -7.30 -25.15
N VAL A 412 -3.10 -7.25 -24.47
CA VAL A 412 -1.94 -8.16 -24.63
C VAL A 412 -1.98 -9.33 -23.63
N GLY A 413 -2.81 -9.24 -22.59
CA GLY A 413 -2.97 -10.28 -21.58
C GLY A 413 -3.13 -9.75 -20.15
N LEU A 414 -3.33 -10.71 -19.24
CA LEU A 414 -3.45 -10.49 -17.81
C LEU A 414 -2.11 -10.73 -17.10
N TYR A 415 -1.77 -9.86 -16.18
CA TYR A 415 -0.52 -9.86 -15.42
C TYR A 415 -0.80 -9.67 -13.93
N ASP A 416 0.08 -10.17 -13.07
CA ASP A 416 0.07 -9.79 -11.66
C ASP A 416 0.90 -8.51 -11.40
N CYS A 417 0.89 -8.01 -10.15
CA CYS A 417 1.67 -6.84 -9.74
C CYS A 417 3.20 -7.03 -9.83
N ARG A 418 3.68 -8.21 -10.21
CA ARG A 418 5.10 -8.51 -10.49
C ARG A 418 5.36 -8.68 -11.98
N SER A 419 4.40 -8.31 -12.83
CA SER A 419 4.46 -8.45 -14.28
C SER A 419 4.61 -9.92 -14.73
N ILE A 420 4.14 -10.88 -13.95
CA ILE A 420 4.07 -12.29 -14.36
C ILE A 420 2.75 -12.48 -15.11
N ARG A 421 2.83 -12.94 -16.35
CA ARG A 421 1.65 -13.17 -17.21
C ARG A 421 0.82 -14.35 -16.68
N TYR A 422 -0.50 -14.23 -16.75
CA TYR A 422 -1.44 -15.34 -16.63
C TYR A 422 -1.21 -16.33 -17.80
N ASP A 423 -1.03 -17.59 -17.48
CA ASP A 423 -0.77 -18.66 -18.44
C ASP A 423 -1.54 -19.94 -18.06
N GLU A 424 -1.38 -21.00 -18.86
CA GLU A 424 -2.04 -22.29 -18.61
C GLU A 424 -1.60 -22.95 -17.30
N ASP A 425 -0.39 -22.70 -16.78
CA ASP A 425 0.03 -23.24 -15.47
C ASP A 425 -0.74 -22.55 -14.34
N ILE A 426 -0.81 -21.21 -14.37
CA ILE A 426 -1.56 -20.44 -13.38
C ILE A 426 -3.04 -20.81 -13.45
N ARG A 427 -3.61 -20.84 -14.65
CA ARG A 427 -4.99 -21.24 -14.90
C ARG A 427 -5.28 -22.65 -14.37
N PHE A 428 -4.43 -23.62 -14.68
CA PHE A 428 -4.56 -25.00 -14.19
C PHE A 428 -4.51 -25.05 -12.66
N ARG A 429 -3.61 -24.29 -12.03
CA ARG A 429 -3.48 -24.23 -10.57
C ARG A 429 -4.70 -23.59 -9.91
N VAL A 430 -5.28 -22.54 -10.48
CA VAL A 430 -6.56 -21.98 -10.01
C VAL A 430 -7.65 -23.07 -10.11
N CYS A 431 -7.78 -23.74 -11.25
CA CYS A 431 -8.74 -24.84 -11.42
C CYS A 431 -8.53 -25.99 -10.42
N ALA A 432 -7.28 -26.33 -10.11
CA ALA A 432 -6.93 -27.41 -9.20
C ALA A 432 -7.33 -27.10 -7.75
N THR A 433 -7.35 -25.82 -7.33
CA THR A 433 -7.83 -25.44 -5.99
C THR A 433 -9.32 -25.74 -5.79
N GLY A 434 -10.12 -25.72 -6.86
CA GLY A 434 -11.56 -26.02 -6.81
C GLY A 434 -11.91 -27.50 -6.89
N LYS A 435 -10.98 -28.36 -7.35
CA LYS A 435 -11.15 -29.82 -7.31
C LYS A 435 -10.80 -30.34 -5.92
N TRP A 436 -11.64 -30.02 -4.94
CA TRP A 436 -11.70 -30.82 -3.73
C TRP A 436 -12.22 -32.21 -4.15
N CYS A 437 -11.32 -33.19 -4.29
CA CYS A 437 -11.73 -34.59 -4.27
C CYS A 437 -12.44 -34.83 -2.93
N PRO A 438 -13.73 -35.22 -2.91
CA PRO A 438 -14.34 -35.74 -1.70
C PRO A 438 -13.74 -37.13 -1.45
N SER A 439 -12.52 -37.17 -0.94
CA SER A 439 -11.97 -38.36 -0.32
C SER A 439 -12.73 -38.51 1.00
N SER A 440 -13.72 -39.41 1.02
CA SER A 440 -14.53 -39.86 2.17
C SER A 440 -16.00 -39.41 2.18
N VAL A 441 -16.79 -39.80 1.18
CA VAL A 441 -18.13 -40.33 1.46
C VAL A 441 -18.10 -41.80 1.06
N VAL A 442 -17.61 -42.64 1.97
CA VAL A 442 -17.93 -44.06 1.94
C VAL A 442 -19.39 -44.14 2.34
N ILE A 443 -20.27 -44.32 1.35
CA ILE A 443 -21.63 -44.82 1.60
C ILE A 443 -21.44 -46.25 2.11
N VAL A 444 -21.72 -46.48 3.39
CA VAL A 444 -21.88 -47.82 3.96
C VAL A 444 -23.25 -48.36 3.56
#